data_AF-A0A4Z0N2M8-F1
#
_entry.id   AF-A0A4Z0N2M8-F1
#
_cell.length_a   1.000
_cell.length_b   1.000
_cell.length_c   1.000
_cell.angle_alpha   90.00
_cell.angle_beta   90.00
_cell.angle_gamma   90.00
#
_symmetry.space_group_name_H-M   'P 1'
#
loop_
_entity.id
_entity.type
_entity.pdbx_description
1 polymer ?
#
loop_
_entity_poly.entity_id
_entity_poly.type
_entity_poly.pdbx_seq_one_letter_code
_entity_poly.pdbx_strand_id
1 'polypeptide(L)'
;MGSTRVDTAALRAAAQRFDTAADLLDAALRAQLSRLRFDGALAGRAHVAGGDAVRAALDRLAAEVAQWSRAAAEVAAALRVAADRYADAELNAAIR
;
A
#
# COMPACT_ATOMS: atom_id res chain seq x y z
N MET A 1 39.41 -1.73 5.64
CA MET A 1 38.14 -2.47 5.47
C MET A 1 37.02 -1.46 5.61
N GLY A 2 36.29 -1.17 4.52
CA GLY A 2 35.25 -0.14 4.53
C GLY A 2 34.03 -0.64 5.29
N SER A 3 33.60 0.09 6.32
CA SER A 3 32.31 -0.16 6.94
C SER A 3 31.21 0.31 5.98
N THR A 4 30.43 -0.64 5.44
CA THR A 4 29.14 -0.32 4.83
C THR A 4 28.21 0.14 5.94
N ARG A 5 28.26 1.44 6.26
CA ARG A 5 27.35 2.07 7.22
C ARG A 5 25.99 2.21 6.54
N VAL A 6 24.99 1.52 7.07
CA VAL A 6 23.61 1.63 6.57
C VAL A 6 23.02 2.95 7.00
N ASP A 7 22.51 3.73 6.06
CA ASP A 7 21.83 4.99 6.33
C ASP A 7 20.40 4.72 6.84
N THR A 8 20.26 4.65 8.16
CA THR A 8 18.97 4.45 8.84
C THR A 8 17.97 5.58 8.55
N ALA A 9 18.43 6.81 8.28
CA ALA A 9 17.56 7.92 7.91
C ALA A 9 16.97 7.74 6.51
N ALA A 10 17.79 7.27 5.56
CA ALA A 10 17.32 6.90 4.23
C ALA A 10 16.30 5.75 4.28
N LEU A 11 16.50 4.73 5.13
CA LEU A 11 15.53 3.64 5.32
C LEU A 11 14.19 4.14 5.88
N ARG A 12 14.22 5.03 6.89
CA ARG A 12 13.00 5.62 7.45
C ARG A 12 12.26 6.49 6.43
N ALA A 13 12.99 7.29 5.64
CA ALA A 13 12.41 8.07 4.56
C ALA A 13 11.77 7.18 3.49
N ALA A 14 12.40 6.06 3.13
CA ALA A 14 11.82 5.08 2.22
C ALA A 14 10.53 4.46 2.80
N ALA A 15 10.53 4.06 4.08
CA ALA A 15 9.33 3.54 4.74
C ALA A 15 8.17 4.55 4.71
N GLN A 16 8.44 5.83 4.98
CA GLN A 16 7.42 6.88 4.93
C GLN A 16 6.81 7.05 3.53
N ARG A 17 7.59 6.87 2.46
CA ARG A 17 7.07 6.91 1.07
C ARG A 17 6.14 5.75 0.79
N PHE A 18 6.45 4.56 1.30
CA PHE A 18 5.58 3.38 1.15
C PHE A 18 4.27 3.53 1.91
N ASP A 19 4.30 4.05 3.15
CA ASP A 19 3.07 4.40 3.88
C ASP A 19 2.22 5.42 3.11
N THR A 20 2.85 6.49 2.62
CA THR A 20 2.15 7.52 1.83
C THR A 20 1.47 6.91 0.59
N ALA A 21 2.15 5.96 -0.08
CA ALA A 21 1.56 5.25 -1.20
C ALA A 21 0.37 4.38 -0.78
N ALA A 22 0.49 3.63 0.33
CA ALA A 22 -0.61 2.83 0.88
C ALA A 22 -1.84 3.71 1.20
N ASP A 23 -1.64 4.83 1.89
CA ASP A 23 -2.70 5.77 2.25
C ASP A 23 -3.42 6.35 1.01
N LEU A 24 -2.67 6.70 -0.04
CA LEU A 24 -3.22 7.19 -1.30
C LEU A 24 -4.07 6.13 -2.00
N LEU A 25 -3.60 4.88 -2.04
CA LEU A 25 -4.35 3.76 -2.65
C LEU A 25 -5.63 3.48 -1.87
N ASP A 26 -5.56 3.48 -0.54
CA ASP A 26 -6.70 3.29 0.35
C ASP A 26 -7.75 4.42 0.21
N ALA A 27 -7.31 5.66 0.12
CA ALA A 27 -8.18 6.81 -0.09
C ALA A 27 -8.87 6.74 -1.46
N ALA A 28 -8.13 6.38 -2.51
CA ALA A 28 -8.67 6.17 -3.84
C ALA A 28 -9.73 5.06 -3.86
N LEU A 29 -9.47 3.93 -3.18
CA LEU A 29 -10.44 2.84 -3.04
C LEU A 29 -11.74 3.30 -2.39
N ARG A 30 -11.66 4.00 -1.25
CA ARG A 30 -12.87 4.51 -0.54
C ARG A 30 -13.65 5.49 -1.40
N ALA A 31 -12.97 6.38 -2.11
CA ALA A 31 -13.58 7.37 -2.98
C ALA A 31 -14.23 6.72 -4.23
N GLN A 32 -13.59 5.70 -4.80
CA GLN A 32 -14.08 5.04 -6.00
C GLN A 32 -15.24 4.08 -5.68
N LEU A 33 -15.12 3.27 -4.62
CA LEU A 33 -16.18 2.35 -4.18
C LEU A 33 -17.46 3.08 -3.76
N SER A 34 -17.36 4.26 -3.17
CA SER A 34 -18.53 5.08 -2.83
C SER A 34 -19.22 5.68 -4.07
N ARG A 35 -18.50 5.85 -5.18
CA ARG A 35 -19.01 6.43 -6.43
C ARG A 35 -19.49 5.40 -7.45
N LEU A 36 -18.97 4.18 -7.42
CA LEU A 36 -19.28 3.10 -8.38
C LEU A 36 -20.57 2.34 -8.04
N ARG A 37 -21.66 3.05 -7.72
CA ARG A 37 -23.00 2.46 -7.71
C ARG A 37 -23.53 2.32 -9.14
N PHE A 38 -22.89 1.48 -9.95
CA PHE A 38 -23.52 0.93 -11.16
C PHE A 38 -24.38 -0.24 -10.70
N ASP A 39 -25.62 0.05 -10.29
CA ASP A 39 -26.61 -1.00 -10.09
C ASP A 39 -27.38 -1.24 -11.40
N GLY A 40 -27.91 -2.45 -11.56
CA GLY A 40 -28.70 -2.82 -12.74
C GLY A 40 -29.96 -1.96 -12.96
N ALA A 41 -30.33 -1.09 -12.00
CA ALA A 41 -31.41 -0.14 -12.17
C ALA A 41 -30.99 1.06 -13.06
N LEU A 42 -29.70 1.40 -13.12
CA LEU A 42 -29.16 2.46 -13.99
C LEU A 42 -28.86 1.99 -15.44
N ALA A 43 -28.57 0.71 -15.66
CA ALA A 43 -28.19 0.19 -16.99
C ALA A 43 -29.40 -0.09 -17.92
N GLY A 44 -30.62 -0.02 -17.39
CA GLY A 44 -31.82 -0.46 -18.11
C GLY A 44 -31.85 -1.99 -18.29
N ARG A 45 -33.05 -2.57 -18.31
CA ARG A 45 -33.26 -4.04 -18.25
C ARG A 45 -32.57 -4.84 -19.37
N ALA A 46 -32.07 -4.20 -20.43
CA ALA A 46 -31.34 -4.82 -21.53
C ALA A 46 -29.83 -5.01 -21.28
N HIS A 47 -29.24 -4.31 -20.31
CA HIS A 47 -27.79 -4.34 -20.06
C HIS A 47 -27.40 -4.81 -18.65
N VAL A 48 -28.31 -5.50 -17.94
CA VAL A 48 -28.06 -6.03 -16.57
C VAL A 48 -26.79 -6.90 -16.54
N ALA A 49 -26.67 -7.86 -17.46
CA ALA A 49 -25.49 -8.72 -17.54
C ALA A 49 -24.18 -7.94 -17.81
N GLY A 50 -24.26 -6.85 -18.58
CA GLY A 50 -23.12 -5.97 -18.84
C GLY A 50 -22.75 -5.13 -17.61
N GLY A 51 -23.75 -4.60 -16.90
CA GLY A 51 -23.58 -3.87 -15.64
C GLY A 51 -22.96 -4.75 -14.55
N ASP A 52 -23.44 -5.99 -14.41
CA ASP A 52 -22.90 -6.96 -13.45
C ASP A 52 -21.45 -7.36 -13.79
N ALA A 53 -21.13 -7.51 -15.08
CA ALA A 53 -19.75 -7.79 -15.52
C ALA A 53 -18.81 -6.62 -15.20
N VAL A 54 -19.24 -5.37 -15.42
CA VAL A 54 -18.47 -4.18 -15.06
C VAL A 54 -18.30 -4.09 -13.54
N ARG A 55 -19.36 -4.34 -12.77
CA ARG A 55 -19.29 -4.36 -11.30
C ARG A 55 -18.30 -5.41 -10.79
N ALA A 56 -18.34 -6.63 -11.33
CA ALA A 56 -17.41 -7.70 -10.96
C ALA A 56 -15.95 -7.37 -11.33
N ALA A 57 -15.72 -6.73 -12.47
CA ALA A 57 -14.38 -6.28 -12.86
C ALA A 57 -13.85 -5.18 -11.93
N LEU A 58 -14.71 -4.23 -11.52
CA LEU A 58 -14.37 -3.18 -10.58
C LEU A 58 -14.10 -3.71 -9.17
N ASP A 59 -14.90 -4.67 -8.69
CA ASP A 59 -14.68 -5.32 -7.40
C ASP A 59 -13.33 -6.06 -7.38
N ARG A 60 -12.96 -6.73 -8.49
CA ARG A 60 -11.64 -7.37 -8.63
C ARG A 60 -10.51 -6.36 -8.61
N LEU A 61 -10.61 -5.30 -9.41
CA LEU A 61 -9.61 -4.23 -9.42
C LEU A 61 -9.44 -3.61 -8.02
N ALA A 62 -10.55 -3.39 -7.31
CA ALA A 62 -10.51 -2.87 -5.95
C ALA A 62 -9.77 -3.83 -4.99
N ALA A 63 -9.99 -5.15 -5.12
CA ALA A 63 -9.28 -6.15 -4.33
C ALA A 63 -7.77 -6.15 -4.62
N GLU A 64 -7.36 -6.04 -5.88
CA GLU A 64 -5.95 -5.98 -6.29
C GLU A 64 -5.27 -4.72 -5.76
N VAL A 65 -5.92 -3.55 -5.87
CA VAL A 65 -5.38 -2.29 -5.32
C VAL A 65 -5.27 -2.35 -3.79
N ALA A 66 -6.24 -2.97 -3.10
CA ALA A 66 -6.17 -3.15 -1.65
C ALA A 66 -5.04 -4.10 -1.23
N GLN A 67 -4.76 -5.13 -2.04
CA GLN A 67 -3.60 -5.99 -1.84
C GLN A 67 -2.29 -5.20 -2.03
N TRP A 68 -2.22 -4.35 -3.04
CA TRP A 68 -1.05 -3.52 -3.26
C TRP A 68 -0.80 -2.52 -2.11
N SER A 69 -1.85 -1.86 -1.62
CA SER A 69 -1.79 -0.99 -0.44
C SER A 69 -1.20 -1.72 0.77
N ARG A 70 -1.70 -2.92 1.09
CA ARG A 70 -1.14 -3.76 2.16
C ARG A 70 0.32 -4.14 1.93
N ALA A 71 0.69 -4.56 0.73
CA ALA A 71 2.06 -4.90 0.41
C ALA A 71 3.01 -3.71 0.58
N ALA A 72 2.57 -2.49 0.22
CA ALA A 72 3.34 -1.27 0.47
C ALA A 72 3.54 -1.02 1.98
N ALA A 73 2.49 -1.18 2.79
CA ALA A 73 2.59 -1.06 4.25
C ALA A 73 3.52 -2.13 4.87
N GLU A 74 3.49 -3.36 4.37
CA GLU A 74 4.40 -4.44 4.80
C GLU A 74 5.87 -4.11 4.50
N VAL A 75 6.16 -3.56 3.31
CA VAL A 75 7.50 -3.09 2.96
C VAL A 75 7.95 -1.95 3.88
N ALA A 76 7.06 -1.00 4.17
CA ALA A 76 7.36 0.08 5.11
C ALA A 76 7.69 -0.45 6.51
N ALA A 77 6.92 -1.43 7.01
CA ALA A 77 7.17 -2.07 8.29
C ALA A 77 8.54 -2.79 8.30
N ALA A 78 8.87 -3.53 7.25
CA ALA A 78 10.16 -4.21 7.14
C ALA A 78 11.34 -3.21 7.14
N LEU A 79 11.20 -2.08 6.45
CA LEU A 79 12.23 -1.03 6.42
C LEU A 79 12.44 -0.38 7.78
N ARG A 80 11.37 -0.16 8.57
CA ARG A 80 11.49 0.34 9.95
C ARG A 80 12.22 -0.64 10.85
N VAL A 81 11.81 -1.91 10.83
CA VAL A 81 12.45 -2.98 11.62
C VAL A 81 13.94 -3.09 11.26
N ALA A 82 14.29 -2.97 9.98
CA ALA A 82 15.69 -2.94 9.56
C ALA A 82 16.43 -1.71 10.09
N ALA A 83 15.84 -0.51 9.98
CA ALA A 83 16.44 0.73 10.46
C ALA A 83 16.70 0.69 11.98
N ASP A 84 15.78 0.14 12.76
CA ASP A 84 15.90 0.03 14.22
C ASP A 84 17.00 -0.97 14.60
N ARG A 85 17.06 -2.14 13.94
CA ARG A 85 18.15 -3.11 14.14
C ARG A 85 19.53 -2.52 13.82
N TYR A 86 19.65 -1.73 12.76
CA TYR A 86 20.92 -1.08 12.42
C TYR A 86 21.29 0.03 13.42
N ALA A 87 20.31 0.78 13.93
CA ALA A 87 20.55 1.77 14.98
C ALA A 87 21.02 1.11 16.29
N ASP A 88 20.40 0.00 16.69
CA ASP A 88 20.81 -0.77 17.87
C ASP A 88 22.20 -1.38 17.71
N ALA A 89 22.53 -1.88 16.52
CA ALA A 89 23.86 -2.40 16.23
C ALA A 89 24.95 -1.32 16.32
N GLU A 90 24.68 -0.11 15.80
CA GLU A 90 25.58 1.04 15.91
C GLU A 90 25.77 1.47 17.37
N LEU A 91 24.68 1.55 18.15
CA LEU A 91 24.75 1.91 19.57
C LEU A 91 25.58 0.90 20.37
N ASN A 92 25.37 -0.40 20.13
CA ASN A 92 26.15 -1.46 20.77
C ASN A 92 27.64 -1.42 20.38
N ALA A 93 27.95 -1.07 19.13
CA ALA A 93 29.32 -0.91 18.68
C ALA A 93 30.00 0.31 19.31
N ALA A 94 29.26 1.39 19.56
CA ALA A 94 29.78 2.60 20.21
C ALA A 94 30.03 2.45 21.72
N ILE A 95 29.38 1.50 22.37
CA ILE A 95 29.52 1.22 23.82
C ILE A 95 30.68 0.24 24.11
N ARG A 96 31.17 -0.50 23.10
CA ARG A 96 32.24 -1.50 23.24
C ARG A 96 33.62 -0.90 22.93
#